data_AF-A0A5K1CPK6-F1
#
_entry.id   AF-A0A5K1CPK6-F1
#
_cell.length_a   1.000
_cell.length_b   1.000
_cell.length_c   1.000
_cell.angle_alpha   90.00
_cell.angle_beta   90.00
_cell.angle_gamma   90.00
#
_symmetry.space_group_name_H-M   'P 1'
#
loop_
_entity.id
_entity.type
_entity.pdbx_description
1 polymer ?
#
loop_
_entity_poly.entity_id
_entity_poly.type
_entity_poly.pdbx_seq_one_letter_code
_entity_poly.pdbx_strand_id
1 'polypeptide(L)' 'VVEDGYEFFADRQLVTIFSAPNYCGEFDNAGAMMSVDETLMCSFQILKPAEKKSKYLYGSSNAAMVKPGTGQTGVK' A
#
# COMPACT_ATOMS: atom_id res chain seq x y z
N VAL A 1 -8.84 6.68 4.88
CA VAL A 1 -8.72 5.97 3.57
C VAL A 1 -9.63 4.77 3.60
N VAL A 2 -10.12 4.38 2.43
CA VAL A 2 -10.99 3.22 2.26
C VAL A 2 -10.13 1.95 2.18
N GLU A 3 -10.43 0.94 2.97
CA GLU A 3 -9.60 -0.27 3.16
C GLU A 3 -9.37 -1.04 1.85
N ASP A 4 -10.44 -1.31 1.09
CA ASP A 4 -10.37 -2.06 -0.19
C ASP A 4 -10.14 -1.17 -1.42
N GLY A 5 -9.94 0.13 -1.22
CA GLY A 5 -9.80 1.09 -2.34
C GLY A 5 -11.12 1.44 -3.03
N TYR A 6 -12.28 0.93 -2.60
CA TYR A 6 -13.60 1.42 -3.03
C TYR A 6 -14.64 1.31 -1.91
N GLU A 7 -15.61 2.23 -1.88
CA GLU A 7 -16.68 2.25 -0.87
C GLU A 7 -18.00 2.69 -1.49
N PHE A 8 -19.08 1.97 -1.18
CA PHE A 8 -20.44 2.37 -1.55
C PHE A 8 -21.08 3.22 -0.45
N PHE A 9 -21.84 4.23 -0.86
CA PHE A 9 -22.64 5.10 0.02
C PHE A 9 -24.04 5.29 -0.56
N ALA A 10 -24.98 5.79 0.25
CA ALA A 10 -26.35 6.10 -0.14
C ALA A 10 -27.02 4.95 -0.91
N ASP A 11 -27.16 3.78 -0.28
CA ASP A 11 -27.75 2.58 -0.88
C ASP A 11 -27.12 2.17 -2.22
N ARG A 12 -25.78 2.28 -2.28
CA ARG A 12 -24.96 1.96 -3.46
C ARG A 12 -25.20 2.88 -4.67
N GLN A 13 -25.84 4.04 -4.46
CA GLN A 13 -26.03 5.05 -5.50
C GLN A 13 -24.79 5.93 -5.70
N LEU A 14 -23.86 5.92 -4.74
CA LEU A 14 -22.57 6.60 -4.84
C LEU A 14 -21.46 5.58 -4.57
N VAL A 15 -20.40 5.61 -5.39
CA VAL A 15 -19.17 4.87 -5.14
C VAL A 15 -17.99 5.82 -5.10
N THR A 16 -17.15 5.70 -4.08
CA THR A 16 -15.85 6.37 -3.99
C THR A 16 -14.77 5.36 -4.37
N ILE A 17 -13.80 5.76 -5.20
CA ILE A 17 -12.70 4.91 -5.64
C ILE A 17 -11.37 5.58 -5.30
N PHE A 18 -10.48 4.84 -4.64
CA PHE A 18 -9.08 5.17 -4.40
C PHE A 18 -8.21 4.19 -5.16
N SER A 19 -7.34 4.68 -6.06
CA SER A 19 -6.50 3.84 -6.92
C SER A 19 -5.03 3.76 -6.49
N ALA A 20 -4.66 4.40 -5.38
CA ALA A 20 -3.31 4.42 -4.85
C ALA A 20 -3.19 3.47 -3.63
N PRO A 21 -2.70 2.23 -3.81
CA PRO A 21 -2.43 1.33 -2.69
C PRO A 21 -1.33 1.92 -1.81
N ASN A 22 -1.43 1.74 -0.49
CA ASN A 22 -0.51 2.30 0.48
C ASN A 22 -0.29 3.80 0.28
N TYR A 23 -1.39 4.56 0.28
CA TYR A 23 -1.37 5.98 0.00
C TYR A 23 -0.39 6.70 0.93
N CYS A 24 0.46 7.57 0.35
CA CYS A 24 1.56 8.26 1.02
C CYS A 24 2.59 7.39 1.77
N GLY A 25 2.51 6.06 1.70
CA GLY A 25 3.35 5.17 2.52
C GLY A 25 2.89 5.07 3.99
N GLU A 26 1.77 5.69 4.34
CA GLU A 26 1.27 5.83 5.73
C GLU A 26 0.10 4.90 6.02
N PHE A 27 -0.57 4.40 4.98
CA PHE A 27 -1.77 3.58 5.09
C PHE A 27 -1.55 2.18 4.52
N ASP A 28 -2.28 1.18 5.00
CA ASP A 28 -2.25 -0.19 4.46
C ASP A 28 -3.38 -0.45 3.46
N ASN A 29 -4.03 0.61 2.97
CA ASN A 29 -5.16 0.52 2.04
C ASN A 29 -4.76 -0.15 0.72
N ALA A 30 -5.68 -0.92 0.16
CA ALA A 30 -5.64 -1.31 -1.25
C ALA A 30 -6.02 -0.14 -2.15
N GLY A 31 -5.65 -0.24 -3.43
CA GLY A 31 -6.27 0.54 -4.50
C GLY A 31 -7.38 -0.27 -5.16
N ALA A 32 -8.29 0.38 -5.88
CA ALA A 32 -9.27 -0.28 -6.72
C ALA A 32 -9.35 0.38 -8.11
N MET A 33 -9.73 -0.43 -9.10
CA MET A 33 -10.17 0.01 -10.42
C MET A 33 -11.57 -0.50 -10.69
N MET A 34 -12.46 0.37 -11.16
CA MET A 34 -13.82 -0.02 -11.57
C MET A 34 -13.87 -0.22 -13.08
N SER A 35 -14.39 -1.36 -13.52
CA SER A 35 -14.73 -1.65 -14.91
C SER A 35 -16.24 -1.61 -15.07
N VAL A 36 -16.72 -0.95 -16.13
CA VAL A 36 -18.13 -0.87 -16.50
C VAL A 36 -18.28 -1.49 -17.89
N ASP A 37 -19.11 -2.50 -18.02
CA ASP A 37 -19.36 -3.18 -19.30
C ASP A 37 -20.55 -2.58 -20.07
N GLU A 38 -20.84 -3.16 -21.24
CA GLU A 38 -21.94 -2.73 -22.13
C GLU A 38 -23.33 -2.87 -21.49
N THR A 39 -23.48 -3.72 -20.47
CA THR A 39 -24.73 -3.89 -19.70
C THR A 39 -24.81 -2.95 -18.50
N LEU A 40 -23.84 -2.04 -18.35
CA LEU A 40 -23.65 -1.15 -17.20
C LEU A 40 -23.34 -1.91 -15.90
N MET A 41 -22.86 -3.14 -15.99
CA MET A 41 -22.43 -3.88 -14.81
C MET A 41 -21.09 -3.35 -14.33
N CYS A 42 -21.07 -2.84 -13.10
CA CYS A 42 -19.86 -2.38 -12.43
C CYS A 42 -19.16 -3.55 -11.72
N SER A 43 -17.88 -3.74 -12.01
CA SER A 43 -17.00 -4.70 -11.32
C SER A 43 -15.73 -4.00 -10.82
N PHE A 44 -15.09 -4.57 -9.79
CA PHE A 44 -13.93 -3.95 -9.12
C PHE A 44 -12.74 -4.90 -9.13
N GLN A 45 -11.58 -4.36 -9.48
CA GLN A 45 -10.30 -5.04 -9.38
C GLN A 45 -9.51 -4.41 -8.23
N ILE A 46 -9.11 -5.21 -7.25
CA ILE A 46 -8.42 -4.74 -6.05
C ILE A 46 -6.91 -4.90 -6.22
N LEU A 47 -6.19 -3.79 -6.02
CA LEU A 47 -4.74 -3.67 -6.11
C LEU A 47 -4.16 -3.61 -4.70
N LYS A 48 -3.65 -4.74 -4.21
CA LYS A 48 -2.95 -4.75 -2.92
C LYS A 48 -1.61 -4.00 -3.02
N PRO A 49 -1.13 -3.36 -1.93
CA PRO A 49 0.19 -2.78 -1.91
C PRO A 49 1.26 -3.79 -2.35
N ALA A 50 2.17 -3.35 -3.22
CA ALA A 50 3.27 -4.20 -3.64
C ALA A 50 4.19 -4.49 -2.46
N GLU A 51 4.63 -5.75 -2.32
CA GLU A 51 5.68 -6.11 -1.38
C GLU A 51 6.95 -5.30 -1.71
N LYS A 52 7.51 -4.63 -0.71
CA LYS A 52 8.82 -3.98 -0.85
C LYS A 52 9.86 -5.07 -1.10
N LYS A 53 10.20 -5.36 -2.36
CA LYS A 53 11.38 -6.17 -2.68
C LYS A 53 12.57 -5.50 -2.01
N SER A 54 13.19 -6.18 -1.04
CA SER A 54 14.35 -5.67 -0.34
C SER A 54 15.43 -5.39 -1.39
N LYS A 55 15.84 -4.13 -1.52
CA LYS A 55 16.88 -3.69 -2.46
C LYS A 55 18.28 -4.21 -2.09
N TYR A 56 18.39 -5.19 -1.19
CA TYR A 56 19.64 -5.66 -0.60
C TYR A 56 20.26 -6.90 -1.26
N LEU A 57 19.67 -7.44 -2.34
CA LEU A 57 20.14 -8.70 -2.92
C LEU A 57 20.62 -8.63 -4.38
N TYR A 58 21.04 -7.47 -4.89
CA TYR A 58 21.71 -7.38 -6.19
C TYR A 58 22.95 -6.48 -6.13
N GLY A 59 24.08 -7.11 -5.77
CA GLY A 59 25.43 -6.58 -5.97
C GLY A 59 26.13 -6.05 -4.72
N SER A 60 27.01 -6.86 -4.11
CA SER A 60 28.46 -6.58 -4.05
C SER A 60 29.17 -7.58 -3.14
N SER A 61 30.15 -8.27 -3.71
CA SER A 61 31.26 -8.91 -3.03
C SER A 61 32.00 -7.92 -2.10
N ASN A 62 32.37 -8.41 -0.91
CA ASN A 62 33.36 -7.92 0.08
C ASN A 62 33.56 -6.40 0.27
N ALA A 63 33.06 -5.85 1.39
CA ALA A 63 33.75 -4.82 2.19
C ALA A 63 33.09 -4.68 3.58
N ALA A 64 33.89 -4.69 4.64
CA ALA A 64 33.47 -4.49 6.02
C ALA A 64 32.81 -3.13 6.25
N MET A 65 31.71 -3.08 7.02
CA MET A 65 31.20 -1.84 7.58
C MET A 65 30.65 -2.06 9.01
N VAL A 66 31.27 -1.32 9.92
CA VAL A 66 31.12 -1.15 11.36
C VAL A 66 29.65 -1.07 11.86
N LYS A 67 29.34 -1.75 12.97
CA LYS A 67 28.09 -1.60 13.75
C LYS A 67 28.08 -0.25 14.51
N PRO A 68 27.04 0.59 14.39
CA PRO A 68 26.80 1.70 15.33
C PRO A 68 26.11 1.19 16.62
N GLY A 69 26.61 1.66 17.76
CA GLY A 69 26.29 1.16 19.11
C GLY A 69 24.92 1.54 19.68
N THR A 70 24.54 0.75 20.69
CA THR A 70 23.41 0.99 21.60
C THR A 70 23.80 2.04 22.65
N GLY A 71 23.24 3.25 22.55
CA GLY A 71 23.23 4.22 23.64
C GLY A 71 21.99 4.02 24.51
N GLN A 72 22.18 3.53 25.73
CA GLN A 72 21.15 3.57 26.78
C GLN A 72 21.11 4.99 27.37
N THR A 73 19.97 5.65 27.28
CA THR A 73 19.67 6.90 28.00
C THR A 73 19.17 6.56 29.40
N GLY A 74 19.88 7.02 30.42
CA GLY A 74 19.43 6.98 31.81
C GLY A 74 18.42 8.10 32.12
N VAL A 75 17.37 7.75 32.86
CA VAL A 75 16.61 8.66 33.71
C VAL A 75 16.26 7.92 35.00
N LYS A 76 17.05 8.21 36.04
CA LYS A 76 16.90 7.92 37.48
C LYS A 76 16.67 6.48 37.94
#